data_AF-A0A7L1D4S4-F1
#
_entry.id   AF-A0A7L1D4S4-F1
#
_cell.length_a   1.000
_cell.length_b   1.000
_cell.length_c   1.000
_cell.angle_alpha   90.00
_cell.angle_beta   90.00
_cell.angle_gamma   90.00
#
_symmetry.space_group_name_H-M   'P 1'
#
loop_
_entity.id
_entity.type
_entity.pdbx_description
1 polymer ?
#
loop_
_entity_poly.entity_id
_entity_poly.type
_entity_poly.pdbx_seq_one_letter_code
_entity_poly.pdbx_strand_id
1 'polypeptide(L)'
;VAVLQLRPEPDRPPPRPELAVKTRHVAFVPDGARAVPGLLERMRDVLEAHGGHSKTAARGDKMAAHHGGDQMAADGNDAIKTVAHGDIKMVAAPVGPRALRCLELRVDLRAWTARYGPGGPGVCSALDDAPAVLLLRTRDLFSLPFPLARPVAAALFLQAALRGWRVLPTPDPFPASRRPALSPHGRWKAEASSEARRRRLMAGVGGKLEGVADGRRRWHGCAKDTPRCFGTVHAQTPQYLLAGRWTPPCCLRALRETARHVVAELEKAGVRYWLEGGSLLGAVRSGDIIPWDYDVDLGLYREDLGKCRWLAAAAAGGGPSARHNRLHVDLWPFYPRRGGVMTKDTWLGHRQDVEFPERFLRPRVPLEFAGFKAMAPNNAREFLELKFGAGAVEKPQYPNPAVKRL
;
A
#
# COMPACT_ATOMS: atom_id res chain seq x y z
N VAL A 1 16.10 -13.62 35.97
CA VAL A 1 15.65 -12.72 34.88
C VAL A 1 16.77 -11.76 34.56
N ALA A 2 17.33 -11.79 33.35
CA ALA A 2 18.27 -10.75 32.92
C ALA A 2 17.45 -9.59 32.35
N VAL A 3 17.53 -8.42 32.97
CA VAL A 3 16.86 -7.21 32.47
C VAL A 3 17.83 -6.52 31.52
N LEU A 4 17.65 -6.71 30.22
CA LEU A 4 18.33 -5.89 29.24
C LEU A 4 17.59 -4.55 29.16
N GLN A 5 18.13 -3.53 29.81
CA GLN A 5 17.67 -2.18 29.60
C GLN A 5 18.07 -1.78 28.18
N LEU A 6 17.08 -1.62 27.29
CA LEU A 6 17.28 -0.90 26.02
C LEU A 6 17.62 0.55 26.41
N ARG A 7 18.92 0.83 26.61
CA ARG A 7 19.38 2.17 26.94
C ARG A 7 18.89 3.14 25.86
N PRO A 8 18.50 4.35 26.23
CA PRO A 8 18.12 5.38 25.29
C PRO A 8 19.38 5.94 24.63
N GLU A 9 20.03 5.18 23.76
CA GLU A 9 20.55 5.84 22.57
C GLU A 9 19.31 6.09 21.70
N PRO A 10 18.88 7.34 21.51
CA PRO A 10 17.54 7.66 21.01
C PRO A 10 17.16 6.96 19.70
N ASP A 11 18.15 6.49 18.92
CA ASP A 11 17.96 6.09 17.53
C ASP A 11 18.60 4.77 17.09
N ARG A 12 19.29 4.00 17.96
CA ARG A 12 19.89 2.71 17.55
C ARG A 12 19.62 1.58 18.55
N PRO A 13 18.97 0.47 18.13
CA PRO A 13 18.88 -0.72 18.96
C PRO A 13 20.29 -1.32 19.17
N PRO A 14 20.51 -2.11 20.24
CA PRO A 14 21.81 -2.73 20.47
C PRO A 14 22.25 -3.56 19.26
N PRO A 15 23.52 -3.50 18.82
CA PRO A 15 24.03 -4.35 17.77
C PRO A 15 24.04 -5.78 18.32
N ARG A 16 23.20 -6.67 17.80
CA ARG A 16 23.03 -8.07 18.22
C ARG A 16 22.28 -8.30 19.55
N PRO A 17 20.98 -7.94 19.62
CA PRO A 17 20.17 -8.21 20.81
C PRO A 17 20.07 -9.69 21.18
N GLU A 18 20.25 -10.60 20.22
CA GLU A 18 20.25 -12.05 20.42
C GLU A 18 21.33 -12.54 21.38
N LEU A 19 22.48 -11.85 21.47
CA LEU A 19 23.56 -12.23 22.37
C LEU A 19 23.21 -11.98 23.85
N ALA A 20 22.27 -11.08 24.11
CA ALA A 20 21.84 -10.72 25.46
C ALA A 20 20.69 -11.60 25.98
N VAL A 21 20.06 -12.41 25.12
CA VAL A 21 18.89 -13.22 25.49
C VAL A 21 19.27 -14.70 25.49
N LYS A 22 19.27 -15.31 26.69
CA LYS A 22 19.54 -16.75 26.88
C LYS A 22 18.29 -17.58 27.18
N THR A 23 17.11 -16.95 27.22
CA THR A 23 15.83 -17.58 27.55
C THR A 23 15.07 -18.01 26.30
N ARG A 24 14.14 -18.96 26.44
CA ARG A 24 13.27 -19.42 25.33
C ARG A 24 12.23 -18.39 24.90
N HIS A 25 11.90 -17.45 25.78
CA HIS A 25 10.90 -16.41 25.57
C HIS A 25 11.46 -15.03 25.90
N VAL A 26 10.92 -14.02 25.24
CA VAL A 26 11.19 -12.60 25.48
C VAL A 26 9.88 -11.90 25.78
N ALA A 27 9.88 -11.05 26.81
CA ALA A 27 8.80 -10.15 27.14
C ALA A 27 9.22 -8.70 26.85
N PHE A 28 8.49 -8.02 25.98
CA PHE A 28 8.59 -6.57 25.82
C PHE A 28 7.73 -5.90 26.87
N VAL A 29 8.38 -5.26 27.84
CA VAL A 29 7.73 -4.59 28.95
C VAL A 29 7.81 -3.08 28.71
N PRO A 30 6.68 -2.37 28.51
CA PRO A 30 6.71 -0.94 28.29
C PRO A 30 7.08 -0.22 29.59
N ASP A 31 7.71 0.93 29.44
CA ASP A 31 8.11 1.76 30.57
C ASP A 31 6.88 2.15 31.41
N GLY A 32 6.95 1.89 32.71
CA GLY A 32 5.85 2.12 33.64
C GLY A 32 5.02 0.89 34.01
N ALA A 33 5.24 -0.27 33.40
CA ALA A 33 4.67 -1.52 33.90
C ALA A 33 5.39 -1.99 35.18
N ARG A 34 4.66 -2.58 36.13
CA ARG A 34 5.19 -3.22 37.34
C ARG A 34 4.97 -4.73 37.28
N ALA A 35 5.95 -5.50 37.72
CA ALA A 35 5.88 -6.96 37.71
C ALA A 35 4.84 -7.48 38.72
N VAL A 36 4.20 -8.61 38.37
CA VAL A 36 3.31 -9.39 39.22
C VAL A 36 3.82 -10.84 39.23
N PRO A 37 3.94 -11.49 40.40
CA PRO A 37 4.34 -12.89 40.47
C PRO A 37 3.46 -13.80 39.60
N GLY A 38 4.10 -14.72 38.86
CA GLY A 38 3.42 -15.74 38.06
C GLY A 38 2.78 -15.26 36.75
N LEU A 39 2.71 -13.95 36.48
CA LEU A 39 1.99 -13.43 35.31
C LEU A 39 2.72 -13.74 33.99
N LEU A 40 4.06 -13.63 33.96
CA LEU A 40 4.84 -14.00 32.78
C LEU A 40 4.81 -15.51 32.51
N GLU A 41 4.78 -16.33 33.57
CA GLU A 41 4.61 -17.78 33.49
C GLU A 41 3.24 -18.13 32.89
N ARG A 42 2.16 -17.51 33.36
CA ARG A 42 0.82 -17.70 32.78
C ARG A 42 0.77 -17.29 31.31
N MET A 43 1.35 -16.14 30.95
CA MET A 43 1.43 -15.72 29.54
C MET A 43 2.20 -16.73 28.67
N ARG A 44 3.30 -17.30 29.20
CA ARG A 44 4.08 -18.33 28.53
C ARG A 44 3.25 -19.59 28.33
N ASP A 45 2.55 -20.04 29.36
CA ASP A 45 1.76 -21.27 29.31
C ASP A 45 0.61 -21.13 28.29
N VAL A 46 -0.03 -19.95 28.24
CA VAL A 46 -1.01 -19.61 27.18
C VAL A 46 -0.38 -19.68 25.79
N LEU A 47 0.82 -19.11 25.60
CA LEU A 47 1.51 -19.13 24.30
C LEU A 47 1.89 -20.56 23.87
N GLU A 48 2.37 -21.39 24.79
CA GLU A 48 2.78 -22.76 24.48
C GLU A 48 1.59 -23.69 24.23
N ALA A 49 0.47 -23.50 24.93
CA ALA A 49 -0.77 -24.24 24.68
C ALA A 49 -1.29 -24.09 23.24
N HIS A 50 -1.07 -22.92 22.63
CA HIS A 50 -1.50 -22.62 21.26
C HIS A 50 -0.39 -22.82 20.21
N GLY A 51 0.84 -23.11 20.64
CA GLY A 51 2.01 -23.18 19.80
C GLY A 51 2.43 -24.60 19.39
N GLY A 52 1.62 -25.62 19.71
CA GLY A 52 1.77 -27.00 19.27
C GLY A 52 1.16 -27.20 17.89
N HIS A 53 1.90 -27.79 16.96
CA HIS A 53 1.36 -28.17 15.64
C HIS A 53 0.09 -29.01 15.83
N SER A 54 -1.01 -28.59 15.19
CA SER A 54 -2.12 -29.49 14.89
C SER A 54 -1.57 -30.68 14.08
N LYS A 55 -1.25 -31.77 14.78
CA LYS A 55 -0.96 -33.10 14.22
C LYS A 55 -2.06 -34.06 14.65
N THR A 56 -3.33 -33.68 14.45
CA THR A 56 -4.47 -34.57 14.66
C THR A 56 -5.60 -34.22 13.69
N ALA A 57 -5.34 -34.35 12.39
CA ALA A 57 -6.39 -34.42 11.37
C ALA A 57 -5.87 -35.18 10.13
N ALA A 58 -5.43 -36.43 10.33
CA ALA A 58 -5.14 -37.35 9.23
C ALA A 58 -5.25 -38.79 9.73
N ARG A 59 -6.47 -39.24 10.08
CA ARG A 59 -6.81 -40.66 10.17
C ARG A 59 -8.28 -40.84 9.78
N GLY A 60 -8.48 -41.59 8.70
CA GLY A 60 -9.72 -42.30 8.35
C GLY A 60 -10.86 -41.45 7.79
N ASP A 61 -11.02 -41.41 6.47
CA ASP A 61 -11.93 -42.38 5.83
C ASP A 61 -11.81 -42.36 4.31
N LYS A 62 -11.60 -43.55 3.74
CA LYS A 62 -11.71 -43.87 2.32
C LYS A 62 -12.88 -44.84 2.18
N MET A 63 -13.95 -44.41 1.49
CA MET A 63 -14.94 -45.18 0.72
C MET A 63 -16.14 -44.22 0.50
N ALA A 64 -16.80 -44.10 -0.66
CA ALA A 64 -16.81 -44.86 -1.89
C ALA A 64 -17.22 -43.91 -3.04
N ALA A 65 -16.95 -44.33 -4.28
CA ALA A 65 -17.41 -43.68 -5.50
C ALA A 65 -18.82 -44.16 -5.89
N HIS A 66 -19.66 -43.28 -6.44
CA HIS A 66 -20.40 -43.54 -7.70
C HIS A 66 -21.21 -42.32 -8.22
N HIS A 67 -20.99 -42.05 -9.51
CA HIS A 67 -21.89 -41.56 -10.58
C HIS A 67 -22.63 -40.20 -10.53
N GLY A 68 -22.33 -39.36 -11.53
CA GLY A 68 -23.30 -39.01 -12.59
C GLY A 68 -23.83 -37.57 -12.67
N GLY A 69 -23.56 -36.88 -13.80
CA GLY A 69 -24.55 -36.06 -14.52
C GLY A 69 -24.57 -34.53 -14.34
N ASP A 70 -24.22 -33.83 -15.43
CA ASP A 70 -24.59 -32.49 -15.95
C ASP A 70 -25.50 -31.50 -15.18
N GLN A 71 -25.12 -30.20 -15.21
CA GLN A 71 -25.84 -29.02 -15.75
C GLN A 71 -25.53 -27.66 -15.06
N MET A 72 -25.54 -26.62 -15.90
CA MET A 72 -25.31 -25.19 -15.64
C MET A 72 -26.38 -24.53 -14.75
N ALA A 73 -25.99 -23.59 -13.89
CA ALA A 73 -26.50 -22.20 -13.77
C ALA A 73 -26.11 -21.56 -12.42
N ALA A 74 -26.11 -20.22 -12.42
CA ALA A 74 -25.77 -19.31 -11.34
C ALA A 74 -26.57 -19.51 -10.04
N ASP A 75 -25.94 -19.29 -8.87
CA ASP A 75 -26.17 -18.07 -8.07
C ASP A 75 -25.29 -18.07 -6.82
N GLY A 76 -25.09 -16.88 -6.26
CA GLY A 76 -24.29 -16.66 -5.06
C GLY A 76 -24.92 -17.28 -3.81
N ASN A 77 -24.06 -17.78 -2.92
CA ASN A 77 -24.29 -17.62 -1.49
C ASN A 77 -23.00 -17.76 -0.70
N ASP A 78 -22.96 -16.97 0.36
CA ASP A 78 -21.99 -17.00 1.45
C ASP A 78 -21.71 -18.42 1.92
N ALA A 79 -20.49 -18.89 1.67
CA ALA A 79 -19.88 -19.89 2.52
C ALA A 79 -19.05 -19.13 3.56
N ILE A 80 -19.63 -18.95 4.75
CA ILE A 80 -18.91 -18.62 5.99
C ILE A 80 -17.82 -19.68 6.17
N LYS A 81 -16.63 -19.40 5.66
CA LYS A 81 -15.43 -20.15 5.95
C LYS A 81 -15.02 -19.78 7.37
N THR A 82 -15.19 -20.74 8.28
CA THR A 82 -14.50 -20.87 9.57
C THR A 82 -13.21 -20.05 9.61
N VAL A 83 -13.13 -19.11 10.56
CA VAL A 83 -11.95 -18.28 10.82
C VAL A 83 -10.74 -19.20 10.99
N ALA A 84 -9.85 -19.19 9.99
CA ALA A 84 -8.56 -19.85 10.12
C ALA A 84 -7.82 -19.17 11.28
N HIS A 85 -7.72 -19.84 12.43
CA HIS A 85 -6.88 -19.38 13.53
C HIS A 85 -5.43 -19.37 13.03
N GLY A 86 -4.96 -18.20 12.58
CA GLY A 86 -3.56 -18.02 12.21
C GLY A 86 -2.64 -18.37 13.37
N ASP A 87 -1.39 -18.71 13.06
CA ASP A 87 -0.41 -19.19 14.03
C ASP A 87 -0.17 -18.17 15.15
N ILE A 88 -0.59 -18.50 16.38
CA ILE A 88 -0.46 -17.62 17.53
C ILE A 88 1.01 -17.63 17.97
N LYS A 89 1.73 -16.54 17.67
CA LYS A 89 3.14 -16.38 18.01
C LYS A 89 3.39 -15.40 19.14
N MET A 90 2.36 -14.65 19.54
CA MET A 90 2.48 -13.60 20.54
C MET A 90 1.30 -13.64 21.51
N VAL A 91 1.57 -13.38 22.77
CA VAL A 91 0.55 -13.13 23.80
C VAL A 91 0.74 -11.73 24.34
N ALA A 92 -0.35 -11.03 24.64
CA ALA A 92 -0.32 -9.67 25.14
C ALA A 92 -1.13 -9.51 26.42
N ALA A 93 -0.60 -8.77 27.38
CA ALA A 93 -1.29 -8.45 28.63
C ALA A 93 -1.38 -6.92 28.79
N PRO A 94 -2.54 -6.36 29.17
CA PRO A 94 -2.69 -4.92 29.37
C PRO A 94 -1.79 -4.41 30.50
N VAL A 95 -1.40 -3.14 30.43
CA VAL A 95 -0.73 -2.42 31.52
C VAL A 95 -1.65 -1.31 32.02
N GLY A 96 -2.09 -1.42 33.27
CA GLY A 96 -3.06 -0.52 33.87
C GLY A 96 -4.53 -0.89 33.53
N PRO A 97 -5.48 0.01 33.78
CA PRO A 97 -6.91 -0.29 33.72
C PRO A 97 -7.48 -0.32 32.30
N ARG A 98 -6.74 0.13 31.29
CA ARG A 98 -7.23 0.19 29.92
C ARG A 98 -7.09 -1.17 29.23
N ALA A 99 -8.23 -1.76 28.88
CA ALA A 99 -8.25 -3.01 28.12
C ALA A 99 -7.61 -2.85 26.73
N LEU A 100 -7.00 -3.93 26.25
CA LEU A 100 -6.43 -4.01 24.90
C LEU A 100 -7.55 -4.15 23.87
N ARG A 101 -7.52 -3.35 22.81
CA ARG A 101 -8.44 -3.52 21.69
C ARG A 101 -7.76 -4.23 20.54
N CYS A 102 -8.41 -5.29 20.06
CA CYS A 102 -7.94 -6.04 18.91
C CYS A 102 -8.16 -5.29 17.61
N LEU A 103 -7.16 -5.35 16.73
CA LEU A 103 -7.17 -4.78 15.40
C LEU A 103 -6.82 -5.83 14.34
N GLU A 104 -7.50 -5.75 13.20
CA GLU A 104 -7.07 -6.41 11.98
C GLU A 104 -6.09 -5.51 11.23
N LEU A 105 -4.95 -6.07 10.85
CA LEU A 105 -3.86 -5.39 10.17
C LEU A 105 -3.55 -6.16 8.89
N ARG A 106 -3.83 -5.51 7.76
CA ARG A 106 -3.43 -6.01 6.44
C ARG A 106 -2.24 -5.20 5.94
N VAL A 107 -1.14 -5.89 5.65
CA VAL A 107 0.05 -5.28 5.07
C VAL A 107 0.18 -5.77 3.63
N ASP A 108 0.24 -4.83 2.69
CA ASP A 108 0.44 -5.09 1.28
C ASP A 108 1.76 -4.46 0.85
N LEU A 109 2.78 -5.29 0.67
CA LEU A 109 4.11 -4.84 0.25
C LEU A 109 4.10 -4.29 -1.17
N ARG A 110 3.26 -4.87 -2.05
CA ARG A 110 3.16 -4.49 -3.45
C ARG A 110 2.53 -3.09 -3.56
N ALA A 111 1.51 -2.81 -2.76
CA ALA A 111 0.86 -1.49 -2.68
C ALA A 111 1.47 -0.54 -1.63
N TRP A 112 2.52 -0.94 -0.92
CA TRP A 112 3.19 -0.13 0.13
C TRP A 112 2.25 0.30 1.26
N THR A 113 1.22 -0.50 1.58
CA THR A 113 0.17 -0.10 2.52
C THR A 113 0.14 -0.97 3.78
N ALA A 114 -0.19 -0.33 4.90
CA ALA A 114 -0.62 -0.99 6.13
C ALA A 114 -2.01 -0.46 6.49
N ARG A 115 -3.00 -1.34 6.61
CA ARG A 115 -4.39 -0.96 6.91
C ARG A 115 -4.83 -1.63 8.19
N TYR A 116 -5.10 -0.82 9.20
CA TYR A 116 -5.72 -1.21 10.45
C TYR A 116 -7.22 -1.06 10.34
N GLY A 117 -7.96 -2.06 10.82
CA GLY A 117 -9.41 -2.04 10.96
C GLY A 117 -9.84 -2.63 12.29
N PRO A 118 -11.13 -2.53 12.64
CA PRO A 118 -11.66 -3.15 13.85
C PRO A 118 -11.44 -4.67 13.78
N GLY A 119 -10.91 -5.24 14.87
CA GLY A 119 -10.80 -6.69 15.04
C GLY A 119 -11.91 -7.25 15.92
N GLY A 120 -12.23 -8.53 15.74
CA GLY A 120 -13.12 -9.26 16.65
C GLY A 120 -12.46 -9.51 18.02
N PRO A 121 -13.24 -9.95 19.02
CA PRO A 121 -12.70 -10.35 20.31
C PRO A 121 -11.77 -11.58 20.17
N GLY A 122 -10.74 -11.67 21.01
CA GLY A 122 -9.82 -12.80 21.03
C GLY A 122 -8.59 -12.60 20.14
N VAL A 123 -8.34 -13.49 19.18
CA VAL A 123 -7.09 -13.54 18.42
C VAL A 123 -7.08 -12.52 17.28
N CYS A 124 -6.12 -11.59 17.29
CA CYS A 124 -6.01 -10.52 16.30
C CYS A 124 -4.60 -10.42 15.69
N SER A 125 -4.41 -9.58 14.67
CA SER A 125 -3.09 -9.38 14.03
C SER A 125 -2.32 -8.17 14.57
N ALA A 126 -3.01 -7.27 15.26
CA ALA A 126 -2.42 -6.11 15.90
C ALA A 126 -3.27 -5.69 17.11
N LEU A 127 -2.68 -4.84 17.95
CA LEU A 127 -3.35 -4.19 19.07
C LEU A 127 -3.39 -2.69 18.84
N ASP A 128 -4.33 -2.04 19.51
CA ASP A 128 -4.35 -0.59 19.60
C ASP A 128 -3.15 -0.04 20.40
N ASP A 129 -3.14 1.26 20.65
CA ASP A 129 -2.06 1.94 21.40
C ASP A 129 -2.11 1.69 22.92
N ALA A 130 -2.92 0.70 23.35
CA ALA A 130 -2.77 -0.10 24.56
C ALA A 130 -1.33 -0.17 25.11
N PRO A 131 -0.94 0.42 26.26
CA PRO A 131 0.24 -0.05 26.95
C PRO A 131 0.07 -1.55 27.25
N ALA A 132 0.96 -2.37 26.72
CA ALA A 132 0.86 -3.83 26.80
C ALA A 132 2.23 -4.47 26.97
N VAL A 133 2.29 -5.52 27.79
CA VAL A 133 3.42 -6.45 27.80
C VAL A 133 3.21 -7.46 26.67
N LEU A 134 4.20 -7.61 25.78
CA LEU A 134 4.15 -8.59 24.67
C LEU A 134 5.13 -9.73 24.93
N LEU A 135 4.64 -10.97 24.95
CA LEU A 135 5.46 -12.17 25.11
C LEU A 135 5.50 -12.97 23.80
N LEU A 136 6.69 -13.37 23.38
CA LEU A 136 6.90 -14.25 22.24
C LEU A 136 8.13 -15.13 22.43
N ARG A 137 8.26 -16.19 21.62
CA ARG A 137 9.44 -17.05 21.64
C ARG A 137 10.64 -16.29 21.07
N THR A 138 11.80 -16.47 21.68
CA THR A 138 13.06 -15.85 21.29
C THR A 138 13.42 -16.15 19.83
N ARG A 139 13.21 -17.40 19.40
CA ARG A 139 13.43 -17.82 18.00
C ARG A 139 12.55 -17.08 17.00
N ASP A 140 11.29 -16.82 17.37
CA ASP A 140 10.32 -16.17 16.49
C ASP A 140 10.68 -14.68 16.40
N LEU A 141 10.99 -14.04 17.54
CA LEU A 141 11.47 -12.65 17.56
C LEU A 141 12.67 -12.45 16.65
N PHE A 142 13.74 -13.23 16.83
CA PHE A 142 14.98 -13.04 16.07
C PHE A 142 14.95 -13.61 14.64
N SER A 143 13.84 -14.23 14.23
CA SER A 143 13.56 -14.52 12.81
C SER A 143 13.02 -13.31 12.03
N LEU A 144 12.65 -12.23 12.74
CA LEU A 144 12.19 -10.99 12.12
C LEU A 144 13.38 -10.14 11.66
N PRO A 145 13.31 -9.46 10.50
CA PRO A 145 14.37 -8.57 10.03
C PRO A 145 14.64 -7.37 10.94
N PHE A 146 13.60 -6.87 11.61
CA PHE A 146 13.65 -5.66 12.43
C PHE A 146 13.02 -5.90 13.82
N PRO A 147 13.57 -6.81 14.65
CA PRO A 147 12.91 -7.30 15.86
C PRO A 147 12.74 -6.23 16.95
N LEU A 148 13.62 -5.22 16.96
CA LEU A 148 13.64 -4.15 17.96
C LEU A 148 13.40 -2.75 17.34
N ALA A 149 12.93 -2.67 16.10
CA ALA A 149 12.61 -1.38 15.50
C ALA A 149 11.51 -0.67 16.30
N ARG A 150 11.61 0.66 16.44
CA ARG A 150 10.73 1.44 17.30
C ARG A 150 9.68 2.20 16.46
N PRO A 151 8.41 2.27 16.87
CA PRO A 151 7.84 1.68 18.10
C PRO A 151 7.74 0.15 18.02
N VAL A 152 8.15 -0.54 19.09
CA VAL A 152 8.36 -2.00 19.07
C VAL A 152 7.09 -2.76 18.74
N ALA A 153 5.98 -2.48 19.44
CA ALA A 153 4.71 -3.15 19.17
C ALA A 153 4.28 -3.02 17.70
N ALA A 154 4.38 -1.80 17.15
CA ALA A 154 4.06 -1.54 15.76
C ALA A 154 4.95 -2.31 14.77
N ALA A 155 6.26 -2.31 15.02
CA ALA A 155 7.23 -3.02 14.19
C ALA A 155 6.97 -4.53 14.21
N LEU A 156 6.67 -5.09 15.39
CA LEU A 156 6.31 -6.49 15.55
C LEU A 156 5.03 -6.81 14.77
N PHE A 157 3.95 -6.06 14.95
CA PHE A 157 2.68 -6.34 14.27
C PHE A 157 2.79 -6.24 12.75
N LEU A 158 3.51 -5.25 12.20
CA LEU A 158 3.73 -5.14 10.76
C LEU A 158 4.45 -6.36 10.18
N GLN A 159 5.49 -6.84 10.86
CA GLN A 159 6.27 -8.00 10.41
C GLN A 159 5.56 -9.34 10.67
N ALA A 160 4.78 -9.41 11.75
CA ALA A 160 3.96 -10.55 12.14
C ALA A 160 2.80 -10.74 11.15
N ALA A 161 2.08 -9.67 10.80
CA ALA A 161 0.98 -9.71 9.84
C ALA A 161 1.42 -10.25 8.47
N LEU A 162 2.63 -9.87 8.00
CA LEU A 162 3.21 -10.40 6.76
C LEU A 162 3.53 -11.90 6.82
N ARG A 163 3.71 -12.46 8.02
CA ARG A 163 3.96 -13.89 8.24
C ARG A 163 2.68 -14.66 8.62
N GLY A 164 1.52 -14.00 8.63
CA GLY A 164 0.26 -14.58 9.08
C GLY A 164 0.21 -14.87 10.60
N TRP A 165 1.14 -14.30 11.37
CA TRP A 165 1.19 -14.48 12.82
C TRP A 165 0.11 -13.68 13.52
N ARG A 166 -0.39 -14.23 14.62
CA ARG A 166 -1.45 -13.62 15.42
C ARG A 166 -0.98 -13.35 16.85
N VAL A 167 -1.64 -12.39 17.48
CA VAL A 167 -1.52 -12.04 18.89
C VAL A 167 -2.80 -12.40 19.63
N LEU A 168 -2.64 -13.03 20.79
CA LEU A 168 -3.72 -13.34 21.72
C LEU A 168 -3.64 -12.39 22.94
N PRO A 169 -4.59 -11.47 23.11
CA PRO A 169 -4.71 -10.69 24.34
C PRO A 169 -5.15 -11.58 25.50
N THR A 170 -4.64 -11.29 26.69
CA THR A 170 -4.99 -11.94 27.96
C THR A 170 -5.64 -10.93 28.90
N PRO A 171 -6.55 -11.39 29.77
CA PRO A 171 -7.31 -10.49 30.64
C PRO A 171 -6.47 -9.94 31.80
N ASP A 172 -5.47 -10.68 32.26
CA ASP A 172 -4.67 -10.35 33.43
C ASP A 172 -3.79 -9.10 33.20
N PRO A 173 -4.02 -7.97 33.90
CA PRO A 173 -3.25 -6.76 33.69
C PRO A 173 -1.97 -6.73 34.54
N PHE A 174 -0.92 -6.14 33.99
CA PHE A 174 0.22 -5.64 34.77
C PHE A 174 -0.16 -4.28 35.39
N PRO A 175 0.15 -4.02 36.68
CA PRO A 175 -0.07 -2.71 37.28
C PRO A 175 0.79 -1.63 36.60
N ALA A 176 0.21 -0.44 36.42
CA ALA A 176 0.94 0.73 35.95
C ALA A 176 1.53 1.51 37.14
N SER A 177 2.76 2.00 37.00
CA SER A 177 3.34 2.93 37.96
C SER A 177 2.65 4.29 37.87
N ARG A 178 2.35 4.89 39.04
CA ARG A 178 1.89 6.28 39.08
C ARG A 178 3.01 7.16 38.52
N ARG A 179 2.72 7.82 37.40
CA ARG A 179 3.59 8.83 36.79
C ARG A 179 2.92 10.19 36.92
N PRO A 180 3.66 11.25 37.23
CA PRO A 180 3.13 12.61 37.15
C PRO A 180 2.60 12.86 35.74
N ALA A 181 1.50 13.59 35.63
CA ALA A 181 1.03 14.07 34.35
C ALA A 181 2.13 14.89 33.67
N LEU A 182 2.43 14.60 32.41
CA LEU A 182 3.37 15.42 31.65
C LEU A 182 2.82 16.83 31.50
N SER A 183 3.70 17.85 31.60
CA SER A 183 3.35 19.22 31.23
C SER A 183 2.90 19.29 29.76
N PRO A 184 2.18 20.34 29.32
CA PRO A 184 1.80 20.49 27.91
C PRO A 184 2.99 20.38 26.95
N HIS A 185 4.12 21.01 27.29
CA HIS A 185 5.37 20.89 26.51
C HIS A 185 5.93 19.45 26.53
N GLY A 186 5.89 18.77 27.68
CA GLY A 186 6.31 17.37 27.80
C GLY A 186 5.46 16.43 26.95
N ARG A 187 4.13 16.63 26.91
CA ARG A 187 3.21 15.88 26.04
C ARG A 187 3.54 16.09 24.57
N TRP A 188 3.67 17.35 24.15
CA TRP A 188 4.07 17.69 22.78
C TRP A 188 5.39 17.03 22.37
N LYS A 189 6.42 17.08 23.23
CA LYS A 189 7.72 16.44 22.96
C LYS A 189 7.60 14.92 22.83
N ALA A 190 6.79 14.29 23.68
CA ALA A 190 6.54 12.84 23.63
C ALA A 190 5.80 12.43 22.35
N GLU A 191 4.77 13.18 21.96
CA GLU A 191 3.99 12.97 20.74
C GLU A 191 4.84 13.15 19.48
N ALA A 192 5.57 14.27 19.38
CA ALA A 192 6.48 14.54 18.25
C ALA A 192 7.56 13.45 18.12
N SER A 193 8.12 12.99 19.24
CA SER A 193 9.09 11.90 19.26
C SER A 193 8.47 10.55 18.84
N SER A 194 7.22 10.30 19.22
CA SER A 194 6.48 9.10 18.81
C SER A 194 6.19 9.10 17.31
N GLU A 195 5.76 10.24 16.77
CA GLU A 195 5.51 10.41 15.33
C GLU A 195 6.80 10.25 14.52
N ALA A 196 7.90 10.86 14.95
CA ALA A 196 9.20 10.72 14.31
C ALA A 196 9.67 9.26 14.26
N ARG A 197 9.50 8.51 15.36
CA ARG A 197 9.78 7.06 15.40
C ARG A 197 8.87 6.28 14.46
N ARG A 198 7.55 6.55 14.45
CA ARG A 198 6.61 5.89 13.53
C ARG A 198 7.00 6.15 12.08
N ARG A 199 7.39 7.38 11.73
CA ARG A 199 7.85 7.75 10.39
C ARG A 199 9.11 6.97 9.99
N ARG A 200 10.10 6.86 10.89
CA ARG A 200 11.32 6.06 10.68
C ARG A 200 11.00 4.57 10.49
N LEU A 201 10.11 4.02 11.31
CA LEU A 201 9.65 2.63 11.17
C LEU A 201 9.04 2.39 9.79
N MET A 202 8.08 3.22 9.39
CA MET A 202 7.39 3.08 8.10
C MET A 202 8.36 3.21 6.93
N ALA A 203 9.33 4.13 7.00
CA ALA A 203 10.40 4.21 6.02
C ALA A 203 11.24 2.92 5.96
N GLY A 204 11.63 2.37 7.11
CA GLY A 204 12.43 1.14 7.20
C GLY A 204 11.74 -0.12 6.67
N VAL A 205 10.43 -0.27 6.92
CA VAL A 205 9.66 -1.42 6.38
C VAL A 205 9.14 -1.18 4.96
N GLY A 206 9.40 -0.01 4.38
CA GLY A 206 8.93 0.37 3.05
C GLY A 206 7.41 0.54 2.97
N GLY A 207 6.78 1.06 4.02
CA GLY A 207 5.38 1.47 4.01
C GLY A 207 5.24 2.95 3.65
N LYS A 208 4.30 3.28 2.75
CA LYS A 208 4.08 4.64 2.22
C LYS A 208 2.71 5.21 2.58
N LEU A 209 1.75 4.34 2.91
CA LEU A 209 0.41 4.73 3.36
C LEU A 209 -0.03 3.84 4.52
N GLU A 210 -0.40 4.45 5.62
CA GLU A 210 -0.99 3.81 6.79
C GLU A 210 -2.44 4.27 6.93
N GLY A 211 -3.39 3.35 6.86
CA GLY A 211 -4.78 3.58 7.24
C GLY A 211 -4.97 3.12 8.68
N VAL A 212 -5.32 4.03 9.59
CA VAL A 212 -5.59 3.69 10.99
C VAL A 212 -7.08 3.35 11.19
N ALA A 213 -7.39 2.64 12.28
CA ALA A 213 -8.72 2.06 12.52
C ALA A 213 -9.88 3.08 12.60
N ASP A 214 -9.58 4.36 12.85
CA ASP A 214 -10.56 5.45 12.86
C ASP A 214 -10.80 6.09 11.48
N GLY A 215 -10.23 5.51 10.41
CA GLY A 215 -10.37 5.99 9.05
C GLY A 215 -9.34 7.04 8.63
N ARG A 216 -8.53 7.58 9.56
CA ARG A 216 -7.47 8.53 9.20
C ARG A 216 -6.39 7.85 8.36
N ARG A 217 -5.77 8.63 7.46
CA ARG A 217 -4.66 8.20 6.60
C ARG A 217 -3.39 8.94 6.97
N ARG A 218 -2.29 8.21 7.12
CA ARG A 218 -0.95 8.76 7.37
C ARG A 218 -0.05 8.44 6.18
N TRP A 219 0.57 9.47 5.63
CA TRP A 219 1.44 9.38 4.46
C TRP A 219 2.90 9.36 4.89
N HIS A 220 3.67 8.45 4.32
CA HIS A 220 5.11 8.27 4.59
C HIS A 220 5.95 8.28 3.30
N GLY A 221 5.37 8.82 2.22
CA GLY A 221 6.00 8.90 0.90
C GLY A 221 6.25 10.34 0.45
N CYS A 222 6.28 10.56 -0.87
CA CYS A 222 6.55 11.88 -1.43
C CYS A 222 5.36 12.84 -1.26
N ALA A 223 5.69 14.13 -1.24
CA ALA A 223 4.77 15.27 -1.26
C ALA A 223 5.13 16.22 -2.43
N LYS A 224 4.45 17.37 -2.50
CA LYS A 224 4.63 18.37 -3.57
C LYS A 224 6.04 18.98 -3.57
N ASP A 225 6.58 19.17 -2.38
CA ASP A 225 7.87 19.81 -2.09
C ASP A 225 9.04 18.83 -1.96
N THR A 226 8.79 17.53 -2.13
CA THR A 226 9.83 16.49 -2.10
C THR A 226 10.00 15.85 -3.47
N PRO A 227 11.17 15.24 -3.76
CA PRO A 227 11.30 14.33 -4.89
C PRO A 227 10.27 13.21 -4.86
N ARG A 228 9.93 12.68 -6.05
CA ARG A 228 9.09 11.48 -6.18
C ARG A 228 9.82 10.25 -5.62
N CYS A 229 9.08 9.18 -5.32
CA CYS A 229 9.62 8.02 -4.59
C CYS A 229 10.58 7.13 -5.38
N PHE A 230 10.67 7.28 -6.70
CA PHE A 230 11.54 6.48 -7.57
C PHE A 230 12.36 7.40 -8.48
N GLY A 231 13.58 6.97 -8.82
CA GLY A 231 14.51 7.73 -9.65
C GLY A 231 14.09 7.81 -11.12
N THR A 232 15.08 8.00 -11.99
CA THR A 232 14.89 7.94 -13.44
C THR A 232 14.40 6.56 -13.86
N VAL A 233 13.44 6.52 -14.78
CA VAL A 233 12.92 5.26 -15.34
C VAL A 233 13.84 4.85 -16.48
N HIS A 234 14.28 3.59 -16.47
CA HIS A 234 15.14 3.03 -17.51
C HIS A 234 14.38 1.92 -18.24
N ALA A 235 14.43 1.91 -19.57
CA ALA A 235 13.74 0.91 -20.41
C ALA A 235 12.27 0.68 -20.00
N GLN A 236 11.54 1.77 -19.75
CA GLN A 236 10.14 1.78 -19.32
C GLN A 236 9.84 0.98 -18.04
N THR A 237 10.87 0.66 -17.24
CA THR A 237 10.75 -0.20 -16.06
C THR A 237 11.21 0.57 -14.81
N PRO A 238 10.28 1.10 -14.01
CA PRO A 238 10.62 1.75 -12.75
C PRO A 238 11.21 0.78 -11.73
N GLN A 239 12.09 1.28 -10.85
CA GLN A 239 12.76 0.49 -9.81
C GLN A 239 11.79 -0.29 -8.91
N TYR A 240 10.60 0.26 -8.64
CA TYR A 240 9.62 -0.43 -7.80
C TYR A 240 9.12 -1.74 -8.42
N LEU A 241 9.00 -1.81 -9.75
CA LEU A 241 8.64 -3.04 -10.45
C LEU A 241 9.71 -4.09 -10.23
N LEU A 242 10.99 -3.73 -10.38
CA LEU A 242 12.12 -4.64 -10.12
C LEU A 242 12.08 -5.17 -8.68
N ALA A 243 11.73 -4.32 -7.71
CA ALA A 243 11.54 -4.68 -6.30
C ALA A 243 10.27 -5.53 -6.01
N GLY A 244 9.49 -5.90 -7.04
CA GLY A 244 8.28 -6.71 -6.89
C GLY A 244 7.08 -5.93 -6.32
N ARG A 245 7.14 -4.60 -6.43
CA ARG A 245 6.13 -3.68 -5.94
C ARG A 245 5.46 -2.93 -7.09
N TRP A 246 4.34 -2.31 -6.79
CA TRP A 246 3.63 -1.41 -7.70
C TRP A 246 3.98 0.04 -7.41
N THR A 247 3.31 0.99 -8.05
CA THR A 247 3.59 2.41 -7.88
C THR A 247 3.30 2.83 -6.44
N PRO A 248 4.19 3.58 -5.77
CA PRO A 248 3.92 4.10 -4.44
C PRO A 248 2.60 4.88 -4.40
N PRO A 249 1.73 4.67 -3.40
CA PRO A 249 0.40 5.26 -3.37
C PRO A 249 0.42 6.79 -3.28
N CYS A 250 1.48 7.36 -2.71
CA CYS A 250 1.72 8.80 -2.69
C CYS A 250 2.01 9.37 -4.09
N CYS A 251 2.69 8.61 -4.94
CA CYS A 251 2.92 8.96 -6.34
C CYS A 251 1.62 8.88 -7.14
N LEU A 252 0.85 7.80 -6.98
CA LEU A 252 -0.48 7.68 -7.61
C LEU A 252 -1.39 8.83 -7.18
N ARG A 253 -1.41 9.20 -5.89
CA ARG A 253 -2.18 10.36 -5.42
C ARG A 253 -1.77 11.64 -6.15
N ALA A 254 -0.46 11.93 -6.21
CA ALA A 254 0.04 13.11 -6.90
C ALA A 254 -0.29 13.08 -8.41
N LEU A 255 -0.22 11.93 -9.08
CA LEU A 255 -0.63 11.80 -10.48
C LEU A 255 -2.12 12.09 -10.68
N ARG A 256 -3.00 11.57 -9.80
CA ARG A 256 -4.44 11.89 -9.85
C ARG A 256 -4.72 13.37 -9.63
N GLU A 257 -4.00 14.00 -8.71
CA GLU A 257 -4.11 15.44 -8.43
C GLU A 257 -3.65 16.28 -9.63
N THR A 258 -2.49 15.95 -10.21
CA THR A 258 -1.95 16.64 -11.40
C THR A 258 -2.85 16.43 -12.61
N ALA A 259 -3.33 15.21 -12.86
CA ALA A 259 -4.24 14.91 -13.98
C ALA A 259 -5.53 15.73 -13.88
N ARG A 260 -6.16 15.77 -12.70
CA ARG A 260 -7.37 16.59 -12.47
C ARG A 260 -7.09 18.08 -12.72
N HIS A 261 -5.94 18.59 -12.26
CA HIS A 261 -5.58 19.98 -12.46
C HIS A 261 -5.35 20.31 -13.94
N VAL A 262 -4.57 19.47 -14.65
CA VAL A 262 -4.30 19.65 -16.08
C VAL A 262 -5.59 19.62 -16.89
N VAL A 263 -6.46 18.61 -16.66
CA VAL A 263 -7.77 18.53 -17.33
C VAL A 263 -8.60 19.80 -17.11
N ALA A 264 -8.71 20.27 -15.87
CA ALA A 264 -9.47 21.48 -15.57
C ALA A 264 -8.94 22.72 -16.32
N GLU A 265 -7.62 22.86 -16.45
CA GLU A 265 -7.01 23.96 -17.21
C GLU A 265 -7.22 23.82 -18.73
N LEU A 266 -7.21 22.60 -19.27
CA LEU A 266 -7.51 22.32 -20.68
C LEU A 266 -8.98 22.64 -21.02
N GLU A 267 -9.90 22.18 -20.17
CA GLU A 267 -11.35 22.43 -20.34
C GLU A 267 -11.67 23.92 -20.25
N LYS A 268 -11.11 24.62 -19.25
CA LYS A 268 -11.28 26.06 -19.09
C LYS A 268 -10.78 26.85 -20.31
N ALA A 269 -9.72 26.36 -20.97
CA ALA A 269 -9.17 26.96 -22.17
C ALA A 269 -9.88 26.52 -23.47
N GLY A 270 -10.86 25.60 -23.41
CA GLY A 270 -11.51 25.06 -24.60
C GLY A 270 -10.58 24.23 -25.50
N VAL A 271 -9.58 23.58 -24.90
CA VAL A 271 -8.68 22.64 -25.58
C VAL A 271 -9.33 21.28 -25.65
N ARG A 272 -9.47 20.73 -26.86
CA ARG A 272 -9.98 19.37 -27.06
C ARG A 272 -8.88 18.37 -26.73
N TYR A 273 -9.13 17.56 -25.71
CA TYR A 273 -8.23 16.51 -25.25
C TYR A 273 -8.97 15.18 -25.09
N TRP A 274 -8.23 14.09 -24.93
CA TRP A 274 -8.74 12.78 -24.57
C TRP A 274 -7.71 12.00 -23.73
N LEU A 275 -8.16 11.06 -22.90
CA LEU A 275 -7.29 10.06 -22.28
C LEU A 275 -6.62 9.22 -23.36
N GLU A 276 -5.31 9.00 -23.23
CA GLU A 276 -4.50 8.26 -24.19
C GLU A 276 -3.74 7.11 -23.50
N GLY A 277 -3.21 6.17 -24.29
CA GLY A 277 -2.25 5.18 -23.80
C GLY A 277 -2.69 4.41 -22.55
N GLY A 278 -1.78 4.31 -21.56
CA GLY A 278 -2.02 3.59 -20.30
C GLY A 278 -3.12 4.22 -19.44
N SER A 279 -3.32 5.54 -19.56
CA SER A 279 -4.37 6.26 -18.84
C SER A 279 -5.77 5.90 -19.33
N LEU A 280 -5.98 5.84 -20.64
CA LEU A 280 -7.24 5.36 -21.21
C LEU A 280 -7.49 3.89 -20.85
N LEU A 281 -6.44 3.06 -20.90
CA LEU A 281 -6.54 1.64 -20.54
C LEU A 281 -6.94 1.45 -19.07
N GLY A 282 -6.35 2.23 -18.16
CA GLY A 282 -6.69 2.22 -16.74
C GLY A 282 -8.12 2.70 -16.47
N ALA A 283 -8.57 3.75 -17.19
CA ALA A 283 -9.93 4.25 -17.11
C ALA A 283 -10.96 3.19 -17.53
N VAL A 284 -10.75 2.52 -18.67
CA VAL A 284 -11.66 1.46 -19.16
C VAL A 284 -11.64 0.24 -18.24
N ARG A 285 -10.48 -0.15 -17.70
CA ARG A 285 -10.36 -1.36 -16.86
C ARG A 285 -10.89 -1.18 -15.45
N SER A 286 -10.63 -0.03 -14.84
CA SER A 286 -10.84 0.18 -13.39
C SER A 286 -11.25 1.59 -13.00
N GLY A 287 -11.45 2.50 -13.95
CA GLY A 287 -11.79 3.91 -13.68
C GLY A 287 -10.66 4.70 -13.00
N ASP A 288 -9.41 4.23 -13.06
CA ASP A 288 -8.26 4.83 -12.36
C ASP A 288 -6.95 4.52 -13.08
N ILE A 289 -5.86 5.15 -12.64
CA ILE A 289 -4.50 4.88 -13.11
C ILE A 289 -4.15 3.40 -12.86
N ILE A 290 -3.52 2.75 -13.84
CA ILE A 290 -3.04 1.37 -13.68
C ILE A 290 -2.09 1.33 -12.45
N PRO A 291 -2.24 0.39 -11.50
CA PRO A 291 -1.54 0.48 -10.21
C PRO A 291 -0.01 0.50 -10.28
N TRP A 292 0.57 0.07 -11.41
CA TRP A 292 2.00 0.04 -11.69
C TRP A 292 2.47 1.05 -12.74
N ASP A 293 1.60 1.97 -13.16
CA ASP A 293 1.98 3.10 -14.03
C ASP A 293 2.60 4.24 -13.24
N TYR A 294 3.40 5.08 -13.92
CA TYR A 294 4.18 6.14 -13.28
C TYR A 294 3.88 7.57 -13.79
N ASP A 295 3.03 7.70 -14.79
CA ASP A 295 2.63 8.93 -15.47
C ASP A 295 1.14 8.88 -15.85
N VAL A 296 0.67 9.92 -16.54
CA VAL A 296 -0.67 10.00 -17.14
C VAL A 296 -0.52 10.58 -18.54
N ASP A 297 -1.21 10.02 -19.52
CA ASP A 297 -1.14 10.42 -20.93
C ASP A 297 -2.45 11.05 -21.39
N LEU A 298 -2.37 12.23 -21.98
CA LEU A 298 -3.50 12.87 -22.67
C LEU A 298 -3.12 13.18 -24.12
N GLY A 299 -3.98 12.79 -25.06
CA GLY A 299 -3.93 13.28 -26.44
C GLY A 299 -4.68 14.60 -26.55
N LEU A 300 -4.24 15.48 -27.46
CA LEU A 300 -4.90 16.76 -27.72
C LEU A 300 -4.81 17.18 -29.19
N TYR A 301 -5.74 18.03 -29.62
CA TYR A 301 -5.67 18.63 -30.95
C TYR A 301 -4.56 19.71 -31.00
N ARG A 302 -3.58 19.55 -31.89
CA ARG A 302 -2.43 20.47 -32.04
C ARG A 302 -2.86 21.91 -32.33
N GLU A 303 -3.93 22.09 -33.10
CA GLU A 303 -4.50 23.41 -33.41
C GLU A 303 -5.05 24.15 -32.18
N ASP A 304 -5.31 23.44 -31.08
CA ASP A 304 -5.82 24.04 -29.83
C ASP A 304 -4.70 24.50 -28.88
N LEU A 305 -3.42 24.22 -29.17
CA LEU A 305 -2.29 24.57 -28.29
C LEU A 305 -2.27 26.07 -27.91
N GLY A 306 -2.62 26.95 -28.85
CA GLY A 306 -2.65 28.40 -28.63
C GLY A 306 -3.76 28.88 -27.68
N LYS A 307 -4.77 28.05 -27.38
CA LYS A 307 -5.89 28.42 -26.51
C LYS A 307 -5.52 28.44 -25.03
N CYS A 308 -4.53 27.64 -24.63
CA CYS A 308 -4.08 27.54 -23.25
C CYS A 308 -2.75 28.27 -23.07
N ARG A 309 -2.71 29.29 -22.21
CA ARG A 309 -1.49 30.08 -21.95
C ARG A 309 -0.29 29.22 -21.52
N TRP A 310 -0.53 28.13 -20.79
CA TRP A 310 0.52 27.26 -20.30
C TRP A 310 1.13 26.41 -21.42
N LEU A 311 0.29 25.95 -22.36
CA LEU A 311 0.74 25.22 -23.53
C LEU A 311 1.44 26.14 -24.54
N ALA A 312 0.93 27.35 -24.73
CA ALA A 312 1.59 28.36 -25.55
C ALA A 312 2.99 28.71 -25.00
N ALA A 313 3.11 28.86 -23.67
CA ALA A 313 4.41 29.04 -23.03
C ALA A 313 5.33 27.82 -23.25
N ALA A 314 4.82 26.59 -23.06
CA ALA A 314 5.56 25.34 -23.27
C ALA A 314 6.09 25.20 -24.69
N ALA A 315 5.26 25.52 -25.69
CA ALA A 315 5.66 25.53 -27.09
C ALA A 315 6.74 26.58 -27.39
N ALA A 316 6.78 27.68 -26.62
CA ALA A 316 7.81 28.72 -26.69
C ALA A 316 9.06 28.43 -25.82
N GLY A 317 9.17 27.23 -25.24
CA GLY A 317 10.31 26.84 -24.39
C GLY A 317 10.26 27.33 -22.94
N GLY A 318 9.14 27.93 -22.50
CA GLY A 318 8.89 28.32 -21.11
C GLY A 318 7.80 27.46 -20.46
N GLY A 319 7.67 27.44 -19.13
CA GLY A 319 6.53 26.73 -18.53
C GLY A 319 6.71 26.42 -17.05
N PRO A 320 5.61 26.18 -16.32
CA PRO A 320 5.68 25.81 -14.91
C PRO A 320 6.27 24.40 -14.77
N SER A 321 7.49 24.32 -14.22
CA SER A 321 8.11 23.05 -13.81
C SER A 321 7.99 22.89 -12.30
N ALA A 322 7.46 21.75 -11.86
CA ALA A 322 7.51 21.38 -10.45
C ALA A 322 8.97 21.13 -10.05
N ARG A 323 9.54 22.04 -9.25
CA ARG A 323 10.99 22.09 -8.97
C ARG A 323 11.55 20.82 -8.32
N HIS A 324 10.73 20.08 -7.55
CA HIS A 324 11.19 18.94 -6.77
C HIS A 324 10.54 17.62 -7.19
N ASN A 325 9.22 17.58 -7.37
CA ASN A 325 8.49 16.35 -7.72
C ASN A 325 8.26 16.25 -9.24
N ARG A 326 8.87 15.27 -9.90
CA ARG A 326 8.81 15.06 -11.37
C ARG A 326 7.77 14.00 -11.80
N LEU A 327 6.71 13.79 -11.02
CA LEU A 327 5.52 13.10 -11.51
C LEU A 327 4.81 14.02 -12.49
N HIS A 328 4.35 13.50 -13.61
CA HIS A 328 3.92 14.31 -14.75
C HIS A 328 2.68 13.74 -15.44
N VAL A 329 2.06 14.62 -16.21
CA VAL A 329 1.03 14.29 -17.20
C VAL A 329 1.65 14.65 -18.55
N ASP A 330 1.80 13.69 -19.44
CA ASP A 330 2.27 13.91 -20.79
C ASP A 330 1.12 14.32 -21.71
N LEU A 331 1.42 15.30 -22.57
CA LEU A 331 0.47 15.91 -23.48
C LEU A 331 0.94 15.67 -24.92
N TRP A 332 0.16 14.88 -25.66
CA TRP A 332 0.49 14.41 -27.00
C TRP A 332 -0.33 15.17 -28.06
N PRO A 333 0.25 16.20 -28.72
CA PRO A 333 -0.45 16.93 -29.77
C PRO A 333 -0.55 16.12 -31.07
N PHE A 334 -1.78 15.87 -31.52
CA PHE A 334 -2.09 15.25 -32.81
C PHE A 334 -2.78 16.23 -33.76
N TYR A 335 -2.67 15.99 -35.06
CA TYR A 335 -3.40 16.71 -36.11
C TYR A 335 -3.92 15.74 -37.17
N PRO A 336 -5.09 16.00 -37.78
CA PRO A 336 -5.59 15.18 -38.86
C PRO A 336 -4.83 15.45 -40.16
N ARG A 337 -4.44 14.38 -40.87
CA ARG A 337 -4.04 14.44 -42.28
C ARG A 337 -5.25 14.29 -43.20
N ARG A 338 -5.05 14.58 -44.49
CA ARG A 338 -6.05 14.30 -45.54
C ARG A 338 -6.49 12.84 -45.45
N GLY A 339 -7.79 12.60 -45.32
CA GLY A 339 -8.36 11.27 -45.07
C GLY A 339 -8.76 10.99 -43.63
N GLY A 340 -8.58 11.93 -42.70
CA GLY A 340 -9.09 11.83 -41.32
C GLY A 340 -8.29 10.87 -40.44
N VAL A 341 -6.99 10.75 -40.67
CA VAL A 341 -6.06 10.01 -39.81
C VAL A 341 -5.32 11.00 -38.91
N MET A 342 -5.41 10.79 -37.59
CA MET A 342 -4.68 11.56 -36.59
C MET A 342 -3.22 11.10 -36.54
N THR A 343 -2.30 12.06 -36.66
CA THR A 343 -0.85 11.85 -36.65
C THR A 343 -0.15 12.89 -35.76
N LYS A 344 1.13 12.67 -35.49
CA LYS A 344 2.06 13.65 -34.92
C LYS A 344 3.40 13.62 -35.66
N ASP A 345 4.30 14.54 -35.32
CA ASP A 345 5.58 14.70 -36.02
C ASP A 345 6.70 13.79 -35.48
N THR A 346 6.58 13.32 -34.23
CA THR A 346 7.60 12.52 -33.55
C THR A 346 6.99 11.31 -32.84
N TRP A 347 7.68 10.17 -32.86
CA TRP A 347 7.21 8.90 -32.30
C TRP A 347 8.25 8.30 -31.36
N LEU A 348 7.79 7.63 -30.30
CA LEU A 348 8.65 7.06 -29.24
C LEU A 348 9.01 5.59 -29.45
N GLY A 349 8.53 4.97 -30.53
CA GLY A 349 8.78 3.55 -30.83
C GLY A 349 8.03 2.58 -29.91
N HIS A 350 7.08 3.05 -29.10
CA HIS A 350 6.18 2.19 -28.33
C HIS A 350 5.08 1.62 -29.24
N ARG A 351 4.66 0.37 -28.99
CA ARG A 351 3.64 -0.34 -29.79
C ARG A 351 2.34 0.48 -29.95
N GLN A 352 1.93 1.16 -28.89
CA GLN A 352 0.70 1.95 -28.81
C GLN A 352 0.82 3.37 -29.38
N ASP A 353 2.05 3.83 -29.65
CA ASP A 353 2.33 5.16 -30.18
C ASP A 353 2.25 5.11 -31.71
N VAL A 354 1.00 5.04 -32.20
CA VAL A 354 0.65 4.88 -33.63
C VAL A 354 -0.42 5.88 -34.05
N GLU A 355 -0.49 6.13 -35.36
CA GLU A 355 -1.59 6.87 -36.00
C GLU A 355 -2.94 6.17 -35.79
N PHE A 356 -4.04 6.92 -35.82
CA PHE A 356 -5.37 6.36 -35.64
C PHE A 356 -6.46 7.16 -36.38
N PRO A 357 -7.60 6.54 -36.74
CA PRO A 357 -8.72 7.23 -37.36
C PRO A 357 -9.35 8.31 -36.47
N GLU A 358 -9.54 9.52 -37.00
CA GLU A 358 -10.16 10.65 -36.29
C GLU A 358 -11.61 10.38 -35.89
N ARG A 359 -12.29 9.41 -36.52
CA ARG A 359 -13.65 9.00 -36.13
C ARG A 359 -13.78 8.66 -34.64
N PHE A 360 -12.70 8.17 -34.02
CA PHE A 360 -12.68 7.88 -32.59
C PHE A 360 -12.79 9.14 -31.70
N LEU A 361 -12.55 10.32 -32.25
CA LEU A 361 -12.63 11.60 -31.53
C LEU A 361 -13.91 12.38 -31.85
N ARG A 362 -14.80 11.83 -32.68
CA ARG A 362 -16.01 12.49 -33.19
C ARG A 362 -17.26 11.60 -32.98
N PRO A 363 -17.95 11.71 -31.83
CA PRO A 363 -17.64 12.56 -30.68
C PRO A 363 -16.59 11.94 -29.75
N ARG A 364 -15.97 12.75 -28.88
CA ARG A 364 -15.35 12.25 -27.64
C ARG A 364 -16.45 12.02 -26.62
N VAL A 365 -16.25 11.05 -25.71
CA VAL A 365 -17.25 10.67 -24.71
C VAL A 365 -16.69 10.85 -23.29
N PRO A 366 -17.52 11.24 -22.31
CA PRO A 366 -17.08 11.30 -20.92
C PRO A 366 -16.80 9.89 -20.37
N LEU A 367 -15.72 9.75 -19.60
CA LEU A 367 -15.30 8.51 -18.95
C LEU A 367 -14.78 8.79 -17.54
N GLU A 368 -15.12 7.94 -16.58
CA GLU A 368 -14.61 8.05 -15.21
C GLU A 368 -13.11 7.69 -15.18
N PHE A 369 -12.31 8.57 -14.58
CA PHE A 369 -10.87 8.35 -14.41
C PHE A 369 -10.35 9.06 -13.16
N ALA A 370 -9.67 8.32 -12.29
CA ALA A 370 -8.94 8.90 -11.15
C ALA A 370 -9.82 9.76 -10.20
N GLY A 371 -11.12 9.44 -10.13
CA GLY A 371 -12.12 10.15 -9.33
C GLY A 371 -12.55 11.51 -9.91
N PHE A 372 -12.53 11.66 -11.23
CA PHE A 372 -13.18 12.74 -11.96
C PHE A 372 -13.63 12.25 -13.35
N LYS A 373 -14.51 13.01 -14.03
CA LYS A 373 -14.88 12.73 -15.42
C LYS A 373 -13.86 13.36 -16.36
N ALA A 374 -13.28 12.56 -17.25
CA ALA A 374 -12.41 13.01 -18.32
C ALA A 374 -13.03 12.70 -19.70
N MET A 375 -12.49 13.28 -20.76
CA MET A 375 -12.86 12.92 -22.13
C MET A 375 -12.05 11.72 -22.62
N ALA A 376 -12.69 10.82 -23.36
CA ALA A 376 -12.08 9.65 -23.98
C ALA A 376 -12.51 9.54 -25.46
N PRO A 377 -11.76 8.79 -26.29
CA PRO A 377 -12.24 8.42 -27.61
C PRO A 377 -13.56 7.62 -27.50
N ASN A 378 -14.49 7.83 -28.44
CA ASN A 378 -15.62 6.91 -28.58
C ASN A 378 -15.12 5.50 -28.91
N ASN A 379 -15.92 4.48 -28.63
CA ASN A 379 -15.52 3.08 -28.82
C ASN A 379 -14.15 2.78 -28.20
N ALA A 380 -13.90 3.30 -26.98
CA ALA A 380 -12.59 3.27 -26.32
C ALA A 380 -11.93 1.87 -26.29
N ARG A 381 -12.74 0.82 -26.20
CA ARG A 381 -12.27 -0.57 -26.28
C ARG A 381 -11.64 -0.90 -27.64
N GLU A 382 -12.32 -0.60 -28.74
CA GLU A 382 -11.79 -0.78 -30.10
C GLU A 382 -10.53 0.07 -30.31
N PHE A 383 -10.55 1.32 -29.82
CA PHE A 383 -9.39 2.21 -29.87
C PHE A 383 -8.18 1.62 -29.12
N LEU A 384 -8.39 1.05 -27.93
CA LEU A 384 -7.35 0.39 -27.16
C LEU A 384 -6.85 -0.89 -27.84
N GLU A 385 -7.73 -1.68 -28.44
CA GLU A 385 -7.32 -2.90 -29.16
C GLU A 385 -6.53 -2.60 -30.43
N LEU A 386 -6.84 -1.50 -31.13
CA LEU A 386 -6.02 -0.99 -32.23
C LEU A 386 -4.58 -0.70 -31.77
N LYS A 387 -4.42 -0.07 -30.60
CA LYS A 387 -3.12 0.39 -30.09
C LYS A 387 -2.32 -0.70 -29.37
N PHE A 388 -2.98 -1.52 -28.55
CA PHE A 388 -2.32 -2.50 -27.68
C PHE A 388 -2.45 -3.94 -28.21
N GLY A 389 -3.45 -4.22 -29.05
CA GLY A 389 -3.82 -5.55 -29.50
C GLY A 389 -5.08 -6.08 -28.81
N ALA A 390 -5.68 -7.11 -29.39
CA ALA A 390 -6.93 -7.71 -28.92
C ALA A 390 -6.85 -8.20 -27.45
N GLY A 391 -7.89 -7.89 -26.67
CA GLY A 391 -7.98 -8.30 -25.26
C GLY A 391 -7.02 -7.56 -24.31
N ALA A 392 -6.46 -6.42 -24.72
CA ALA A 392 -5.58 -5.61 -23.87
C ALA A 392 -6.26 -5.14 -22.57
N VAL A 393 -7.58 -4.92 -22.59
CA VAL A 393 -8.35 -4.53 -21.40
C VAL A 393 -8.39 -5.68 -20.39
N GLU A 394 -8.66 -6.91 -20.85
CA GLU A 394 -8.84 -8.11 -20.02
C GLU A 394 -7.52 -8.74 -19.57
N LYS A 395 -6.44 -8.58 -20.33
CA LYS A 395 -5.14 -9.23 -20.09
C LYS A 395 -4.08 -8.22 -19.67
N PRO A 396 -4.02 -7.82 -18.39
CA PRO A 396 -3.04 -6.86 -17.91
C PRO A 396 -1.61 -7.37 -18.06
N GLN A 397 -0.70 -6.49 -18.45
CA GLN A 397 0.74 -6.76 -18.54
C GLN A 397 1.52 -5.61 -17.91
N TYR A 398 2.72 -5.90 -17.43
CA TYR A 398 3.69 -4.85 -17.07
C TYR A 398 4.23 -4.17 -18.33
N PRO A 399 4.77 -2.93 -18.22
CA PRO A 399 5.25 -2.16 -19.37
C PRO A 399 6.28 -2.89 -20.23
N ASN A 400 7.13 -3.71 -19.61
CA ASN A 400 8.14 -4.52 -20.29
C ASN A 400 8.13 -5.98 -19.79
N PRO A 401 7.30 -6.86 -20.38
CA PRO A 401 7.18 -8.26 -19.97
C PRO A 401 8.47 -9.07 -20.14
N ALA A 402 9.38 -8.65 -21.03
CA ALA A 402 10.67 -9.30 -21.22
C ALA A 402 11.61 -9.06 -20.02
N VAL A 403 11.51 -7.90 -19.36
CA VAL A 403 12.25 -7.59 -18.13
C VAL A 403 11.55 -8.17 -16.91
N LYS A 404 10.22 -8.02 -16.82
CA LYS A 404 9.44 -8.55 -15.69
C LYS A 404 8.01 -8.89 -16.09
N ARG A 405 7.59 -10.12 -15.80
CA ARG A 405 6.21 -10.58 -15.96
C ARG A 405 5.38 -10.30 -14.70
N LEU A 406 4.07 -10.13 -14.89
CA LEU A 406 3.08 -9.72 -13.87
C LEU A 406 2.97 -10.71 -12.71
#